data_AF-A0A958DHH1-F1
#
_entry.id   AF-A0A958DHH1-F1
#
_cell.length_a   1.000
_cell.length_b   1.000
_cell.length_c   1.000
_cell.angle_alpha   90.00
_cell.angle_beta   90.00
_cell.angle_gamma   90.00
#
_symmetry.space_group_name_H-M   'P 1'
#
loop_
_entity.id
_entity.type
_entity.pdbx_description
1 polymer ?
#
loop_
_entity_poly.entity_id
_entity_poly.type
_entity_poly.pdbx_seq_one_letter_code
_entity_poly.pdbx_strand_id
1 'polypeptide(L)'
;ILPEDILEHGTATYMATSVTQFDLIRLVRQRIGAAVNQLRLQNAGLDPQQVRQLTMPVGLKTVKISSGEAEEKGFESEWPVTIVFLTILYMTILIYGAAVMRGVLEEKTSRILEILLSSGNAFQLMLGKLFGVGSVGLVQYVAWAVIAYGSFFLVNQSSPEMIKYVDFSPGTFFYFVLFFLLGYFQFSALYAAVGAMCSNQEDAQA
;
A
#
# COMPACT_ATOMS: atom_id res chain seq x y z
N ILE A 1 -9.35 22.47 -32.99
CA ILE A 1 -8.98 23.41 -34.08
C ILE A 1 -7.65 24.02 -33.66
N LEU A 2 -6.61 23.95 -34.50
CA LEU A 2 -5.31 24.53 -34.20
C LEU A 2 -5.33 25.98 -34.74
N PRO A 3 -5.42 27.03 -33.89
CA PRO A 3 -5.31 28.40 -34.38
C PRO A 3 -3.93 28.65 -35.03
N GLU A 4 -3.88 29.46 -36.09
CA GLU A 4 -2.61 29.85 -36.73
C GLU A 4 -1.68 30.60 -35.76
N ASP A 5 -2.27 31.21 -34.72
CA ASP A 5 -1.61 32.00 -33.68
C ASP A 5 -0.93 31.16 -32.56
N ILE A 6 -0.92 29.83 -32.67
CA ILE A 6 -0.21 28.96 -31.71
C ILE A 6 1.29 29.27 -31.68
N LEU A 7 1.85 29.73 -32.79
CA LEU A 7 3.26 30.05 -32.92
C LEU A 7 3.67 31.26 -32.06
N GLU A 8 2.79 32.21 -31.80
CA GLU A 8 3.11 33.42 -31.00
C GLU A 8 2.63 33.28 -29.54
N HIS A 9 1.39 32.85 -29.32
CA HIS A 9 0.76 32.89 -27.98
C HIS A 9 0.84 31.56 -27.21
N GLY A 10 1.17 30.43 -27.86
CA GLY A 10 1.42 29.13 -27.20
C GLY A 10 0.18 28.44 -26.61
N THR A 11 -1.01 28.96 -26.86
CA THR A 11 -2.28 28.41 -26.35
C THR A 11 -3.04 27.68 -27.45
N ALA A 12 -3.39 26.41 -27.22
CA ALA A 12 -4.22 25.61 -28.12
C ALA A 12 -5.41 25.00 -27.35
N THR A 13 -6.62 25.17 -27.87
CA THR A 13 -7.85 24.63 -27.25
C THR A 13 -8.14 23.25 -27.82
N TYR A 14 -8.06 22.23 -26.96
CA TYR A 14 -8.45 20.86 -27.29
C TYR A 14 -9.92 20.63 -26.93
N MET A 15 -10.76 20.41 -27.93
CA MET A 15 -12.17 20.08 -27.77
C MET A 15 -12.34 18.57 -27.92
N ALA A 16 -12.79 17.89 -26.86
CA ALA A 16 -13.03 16.45 -26.87
C ALA A 16 -14.37 16.12 -26.22
N THR A 17 -15.00 15.05 -26.72
CA THR A 17 -16.28 14.54 -26.20
C THR A 17 -16.16 13.94 -24.79
N SER A 18 -14.94 13.54 -24.39
CA SER A 18 -14.64 13.03 -23.06
C SER A 18 -13.30 13.56 -22.56
N VAL A 19 -13.30 14.19 -21.37
CA VAL A 19 -12.15 14.85 -20.77
C VAL A 19 -11.36 13.93 -19.82
N THR A 20 -11.82 12.69 -19.63
CA THR A 20 -11.24 11.72 -18.68
C THR A 20 -10.09 10.88 -19.26
N GLN A 21 -9.81 10.98 -20.57
CA GLN A 21 -8.65 10.31 -21.18
C GLN A 21 -7.37 11.12 -20.96
N PHE A 22 -6.87 11.09 -19.72
CA PHE A 22 -5.67 11.82 -19.31
C PHE A 22 -4.43 11.46 -20.15
N ASP A 23 -4.27 10.19 -20.54
CA ASP A 23 -3.14 9.74 -21.36
C ASP A 23 -3.18 10.29 -22.79
N LEU A 24 -4.35 10.31 -23.42
CA LEU A 24 -4.51 10.86 -24.76
C LEU A 24 -4.23 12.36 -24.76
N ILE A 25 -4.76 13.09 -23.78
CA ILE A 25 -4.53 14.54 -23.63
C ILE A 25 -3.04 14.82 -23.40
N ARG A 26 -2.36 14.02 -22.56
CA ARG A 26 -0.91 14.14 -22.32
C ARG A 26 -0.09 13.89 -23.58
N LEU A 27 -0.41 12.83 -24.33
CA LEU A 27 0.30 12.48 -25.57
C LEU A 27 0.10 13.54 -26.65
N VAL A 28 -1.14 14.01 -26.84
CA VAL A 28 -1.47 15.07 -27.80
C VAL A 28 -0.74 16.37 -27.43
N ARG A 29 -0.74 16.77 -26.15
CA ARG A 29 -0.01 17.95 -25.68
C ARG A 29 1.49 17.84 -25.93
N GLN A 30 2.11 16.70 -25.63
CA GLN A 30 3.55 16.48 -25.85
C GLN A 30 3.90 16.55 -27.34
N ARG A 31 3.10 15.93 -28.22
CA ARG A 31 3.36 15.93 -29.66
C ARG A 31 3.15 17.30 -30.30
N ILE A 32 2.08 18.00 -29.94
CA ILE A 32 1.81 19.36 -30.43
C ILE A 32 2.89 20.33 -29.91
N GLY A 33 3.23 20.28 -28.62
CA GLY A 33 4.28 21.12 -28.05
C GLY A 33 5.65 20.91 -28.71
N ALA A 34 6.01 19.66 -29.00
CA ALA A 34 7.25 19.34 -29.71
C ALA A 34 7.27 19.88 -31.15
N ALA A 35 6.15 19.81 -31.87
CA ALA A 35 6.03 20.32 -33.23
C ALA A 35 6.05 21.85 -33.29
N VAL A 36 5.33 22.52 -32.38
CA VAL A 36 5.30 24.00 -32.27
C VAL A 36 6.68 24.54 -31.91
N ASN A 37 7.37 23.93 -30.94
CA ASN A 37 8.74 24.33 -30.59
C ASN A 37 9.70 24.15 -31.76
N GLN A 38 9.55 23.08 -32.55
CA GLN A 38 10.38 22.88 -33.74
C GLN A 38 10.16 23.96 -34.80
N LEU A 39 8.90 24.37 -35.04
CA LEU A 39 8.57 25.45 -35.97
C LEU A 39 9.07 26.82 -35.48
N ARG A 40 8.95 27.10 -34.18
CA ARG A 40 9.51 28.33 -33.57
C ARG A 40 11.02 28.43 -33.73
N LEU A 41 11.73 27.32 -33.56
CA LEU A 41 13.19 27.26 -33.74
C LEU A 41 13.58 27.51 -35.21
N GLN A 42 12.86 26.91 -36.16
CA GLN A 42 13.08 27.15 -37.59
C GLN A 42 12.82 28.61 -37.98
N ASN A 43 11.73 29.21 -37.51
CA ASN A 43 11.41 30.62 -37.77
C ASN A 43 12.43 31.60 -37.15
N ALA A 44 13.09 31.21 -36.05
CA ALA A 44 14.16 31.97 -35.43
C ALA A 44 15.55 31.76 -36.08
N GLY A 45 15.63 30.95 -37.15
CA GLY A 45 16.89 30.62 -37.84
C GLY A 45 17.82 29.71 -37.04
N LEU A 46 17.32 29.05 -35.99
CA LEU A 46 18.09 28.12 -35.16
C LEU A 46 17.89 26.69 -35.68
N ASP A 47 18.97 25.93 -35.82
CA ASP A 47 18.87 24.52 -36.14
C ASP A 47 18.21 23.74 -34.97
N PRO A 48 17.02 23.16 -35.17
CA PRO A 48 16.31 22.43 -34.12
C PRO A 48 17.11 21.24 -33.58
N GLN A 49 18.01 20.65 -34.37
CA GLN A 49 18.83 19.53 -33.93
C GLN A 49 19.92 20.00 -32.95
N GLN A 50 20.57 21.12 -33.25
CA GLN A 50 21.62 21.68 -32.41
C GLN A 50 21.07 22.19 -31.07
N VAL A 51 19.91 22.85 -31.06
CA VAL A 51 19.25 23.27 -29.82
C VAL A 51 18.84 22.07 -28.98
N ARG A 52 18.26 21.01 -29.60
CA ARG A 52 17.91 19.78 -28.88
C ARG A 52 19.11 19.12 -28.23
N GLN A 53 20.27 19.13 -28.87
CA GLN A 53 21.51 18.59 -28.30
C GLN A 53 21.97 19.41 -27.08
N LEU A 54 21.87 20.73 -27.14
CA LEU A 54 22.27 21.63 -26.05
C LEU A 54 21.27 21.65 -24.89
N THR A 55 19.98 21.40 -25.15
CA THR A 55 18.93 21.34 -24.13
C THR A 55 18.52 19.91 -23.80
N MET A 56 19.33 18.89 -24.10
CA MET A 56 19.00 17.52 -23.74
C MET A 56 18.79 17.46 -22.22
N PRO A 57 17.61 17.04 -21.74
CA PRO A 57 17.38 16.94 -20.32
C PRO A 57 18.36 15.91 -19.75
N VAL A 58 19.08 16.30 -18.69
CA VAL A 58 19.97 15.37 -17.99
C VAL A 58 19.10 14.31 -17.32
N GLY A 59 19.13 13.10 -17.87
CA GLY A 59 18.47 11.95 -17.28
C GLY A 59 19.16 11.56 -15.98
N LEU A 60 18.63 12.05 -14.85
CA LEU A 60 19.13 11.67 -13.55
C LEU A 60 18.71 10.22 -13.27
N LYS A 61 19.65 9.28 -13.40
CA LYS A 61 19.47 7.90 -12.95
C LYS A 61 19.85 7.82 -11.47
N THR A 62 18.87 7.60 -10.61
CA THR A 62 19.10 7.37 -9.18
C THR A 62 19.48 5.91 -8.97
N VAL A 63 20.72 5.67 -8.55
CA VAL A 63 21.27 4.36 -8.19
C VAL A 63 21.50 4.31 -6.68
N LYS A 64 21.00 3.28 -6.01
CA LYS A 64 21.20 3.08 -4.57
C LYS A 64 22.51 2.34 -4.39
N ILE A 65 23.52 3.01 -3.85
CA ILE A 65 24.80 2.38 -3.54
C ILE A 65 24.64 1.66 -2.19
N SER A 66 24.54 0.33 -2.24
CA SER A 66 24.72 -0.52 -1.06
C SER A 66 25.97 -1.37 -1.30
N SER A 67 26.94 -1.27 -0.41
CA SER A 67 28.16 -2.11 -0.38
C SER A 67 29.01 -2.14 -1.68
N GLY A 68 29.19 -1.01 -2.35
CA GLY A 68 30.22 -0.85 -3.41
C GLY A 68 29.84 -1.35 -4.80
N GLU A 69 28.68 -1.99 -4.97
CA GLU A 69 28.10 -2.31 -6.28
C GLU A 69 26.93 -1.37 -6.57
N ALA A 70 26.98 -0.70 -7.72
CA ALA A 70 25.90 0.18 -8.17
C ALA A 70 24.74 -0.69 -8.68
N GLU A 71 23.77 -0.97 -7.82
CA GLU A 71 22.52 -1.61 -8.23
C GLU A 71 21.48 -0.55 -8.61
N GLU A 72 20.98 -0.63 -9.84
CA GLU A 72 19.83 0.15 -10.31
C GLU A 72 18.60 -0.23 -9.46
N LYS A 73 18.28 0.60 -8.46
CA LYS A 73 17.09 0.44 -7.61
C LYS A 73 16.29 1.74 -7.66
N GLY A 74 15.24 1.74 -8.49
CA GLY A 74 14.28 2.83 -8.57
C GLY A 74 13.25 2.77 -7.44
N PHE A 75 12.66 3.91 -7.10
CA PHE A 75 11.58 4.02 -6.11
C PHE A 75 10.39 3.08 -6.44
N GLU A 76 10.13 2.86 -7.73
CA GLU A 76 9.06 2.00 -8.22
C GLU A 76 9.30 0.50 -7.98
N SER A 77 10.56 0.04 -7.80
CA SER A 77 10.86 -1.38 -7.59
C SER A 77 11.00 -1.79 -6.12
N GLU A 78 11.25 -0.86 -5.19
CA GLU A 78 11.48 -1.19 -3.77
C GLU A 78 10.22 -1.12 -2.88
N TRP A 79 9.28 -0.22 -3.17
CA TRP A 79 8.15 0.07 -2.28
C TRP A 79 6.91 -0.84 -2.39
N PRO A 80 6.63 -1.55 -3.51
CA PRO A 80 5.39 -2.34 -3.63
C PRO A 80 5.24 -3.40 -2.53
N VAL A 81 6.33 -4.06 -2.16
CA VAL A 81 6.32 -5.11 -1.13
C VAL A 81 5.92 -4.53 0.22
N THR A 82 6.57 -3.45 0.65
CA THR A 82 6.27 -2.76 1.92
C THR A 82 4.82 -2.29 1.99
N ILE A 83 4.28 -1.74 0.89
CA ILE A 83 2.89 -1.29 0.82
C ILE A 83 1.92 -2.47 0.96
N VAL A 84 2.20 -3.60 0.30
CA VAL A 84 1.39 -4.82 0.42
C VAL A 84 1.40 -5.34 1.85
N PHE A 85 2.57 -5.44 2.49
CA PHE A 85 2.67 -5.85 3.90
C PHE A 85 1.89 -4.93 4.82
N LEU A 86 2.02 -3.61 4.68
CA LEU A 86 1.29 -2.63 5.49
C LEU A 86 -0.22 -2.77 5.31
N THR A 87 -0.68 -2.98 4.07
CA THR A 87 -2.10 -3.18 3.75
C THR A 87 -2.63 -4.45 4.40
N ILE A 88 -1.89 -5.56 4.32
CA ILE A 88 -2.26 -6.83 4.96
C ILE A 88 -2.32 -6.66 6.48
N LEU A 89 -1.33 -6.01 7.09
CA LEU A 89 -1.31 -5.74 8.53
C LEU A 89 -2.54 -4.95 8.97
N TYR A 90 -2.84 -3.85 8.26
CA TYR A 90 -4.02 -3.03 8.52
C TYR A 90 -5.32 -3.84 8.44
N MET A 91 -5.52 -4.58 7.35
CA MET A 91 -6.73 -5.40 7.16
C MET A 91 -6.86 -6.47 8.24
N THR A 92 -5.75 -7.10 8.63
CA THR A 92 -5.74 -8.13 9.66
C THR A 92 -6.15 -7.58 11.03
N ILE A 93 -5.64 -6.40 11.39
CA ILE A 93 -6.02 -5.71 12.64
C ILE A 93 -7.52 -5.42 12.67
N LEU A 94 -8.08 -4.90 11.58
CA LEU A 94 -9.52 -4.62 11.51
C LEU A 94 -10.37 -5.89 11.64
N ILE A 95 -9.99 -6.96 10.94
CA ILE A 95 -10.73 -8.24 10.98
C ILE A 95 -10.72 -8.82 12.40
N TYR A 96 -9.56 -8.89 13.05
CA TYR A 96 -9.48 -9.42 14.41
C TYR A 96 -10.08 -8.47 15.45
N GLY A 97 -10.01 -7.16 15.25
CA GLY A 97 -10.72 -6.17 16.04
C GLY A 97 -12.24 -6.42 16.01
N ALA A 98 -12.81 -6.54 14.82
CA ALA A 98 -14.22 -6.87 14.64
C ALA A 98 -14.60 -8.24 15.23
N ALA A 99 -13.71 -9.23 15.17
CA ALA A 99 -13.93 -10.54 15.80
C ALA A 99 -14.05 -10.42 17.33
N VAL A 100 -13.21 -9.60 17.97
CA VAL A 100 -13.32 -9.31 19.40
C VAL A 100 -14.66 -8.63 19.72
N MET A 101 -15.05 -7.60 18.96
CA MET A 101 -16.34 -6.91 19.13
C MET A 101 -17.53 -7.87 19.09
N ARG A 102 -17.60 -8.71 18.05
CA ARG A 102 -18.66 -9.72 17.89
C ARG A 102 -18.67 -10.68 19.07
N GLY A 103 -17.51 -11.08 19.55
CA GLY A 103 -17.38 -11.91 20.73
C GLY A 103 -17.96 -11.25 21.99
N VAL A 104 -17.78 -9.93 22.18
CA VAL A 104 -18.38 -9.20 23.33
C VAL A 104 -19.90 -9.14 23.21
N LEU A 105 -20.42 -8.90 22.01
CA LEU A 105 -21.88 -8.92 21.74
C LEU A 105 -22.50 -10.30 22.01
N GLU A 106 -21.81 -11.37 21.61
CA GLU A 106 -22.23 -12.75 21.91
C GLU A 106 -22.21 -13.05 23.42
N GLU A 107 -21.22 -12.54 24.15
CA GLU A 107 -21.17 -12.66 25.62
C GLU A 107 -22.34 -11.98 26.30
N LYS A 108 -22.73 -10.80 25.84
CA LYS A 108 -23.85 -10.02 26.40
C LYS A 108 -25.21 -10.67 26.14
N THR A 109 -25.35 -11.44 25.06
CA THR A 109 -26.63 -12.01 24.60
C THR A 109 -26.83 -13.49 24.96
N SER A 110 -25.77 -14.20 25.36
CA SER A 110 -25.82 -15.64 25.63
C SER A 110 -26.07 -15.98 27.09
N ARG A 111 -27.15 -16.74 27.35
CA ARG A 111 -27.52 -17.24 28.68
C ARG A 111 -26.44 -18.11 29.34
N ILE A 112 -25.66 -18.86 28.56
CA ILE A 112 -24.59 -19.72 29.10
C ILE A 112 -23.43 -18.85 29.63
N LEU A 113 -23.13 -17.75 28.93
CA LEU A 113 -22.05 -16.84 29.31
C LEU A 113 -22.45 -16.00 30.54
N GLU A 114 -23.72 -15.67 30.71
CA GLU A 114 -24.22 -15.04 31.95
C GLU A 114 -23.96 -15.91 33.20
N ILE A 115 -24.12 -17.24 33.09
CA ILE A 115 -23.82 -18.19 34.19
C ILE A 115 -22.31 -18.32 34.43
N LEU A 116 -21.50 -18.26 33.37
CA LEU A 116 -20.03 -18.26 33.50
C LEU A 116 -19.52 -16.97 34.14
N LEU A 117 -20.14 -15.83 33.84
CA LEU A 117 -19.84 -14.54 34.45
C LEU A 117 -20.35 -14.41 35.88
N SER A 118 -21.39 -15.15 36.28
CA SER A 118 -21.84 -15.19 37.68
C SER A 118 -20.94 -16.07 38.56
N SER A 119 -20.14 -16.95 37.96
CA SER A 119 -19.21 -17.86 38.65
C SER A 119 -17.74 -17.44 38.56
N GLY A 120 -17.38 -16.49 37.68
CA GLY A 120 -16.01 -16.00 37.47
C GLY A 120 -15.93 -14.51 37.11
N ASN A 121 -14.72 -13.94 37.11
CA ASN A 121 -14.54 -12.50 36.86
C ASN A 121 -14.66 -12.15 35.35
N ALA A 122 -15.60 -11.26 35.02
CA ALA A 122 -15.86 -10.79 33.65
C ALA A 122 -14.62 -10.24 32.93
N PHE A 123 -13.75 -9.53 33.66
CA PHE A 123 -12.54 -8.97 33.10
C PHE A 123 -11.54 -10.06 32.67
N GLN A 124 -11.48 -11.17 33.41
CA GLN A 124 -10.60 -12.31 33.07
C GLN A 124 -11.07 -13.02 31.81
N LEU A 125 -12.39 -13.14 31.61
CA LEU A 125 -12.98 -13.72 30.40
C LEU A 125 -12.61 -12.87 29.17
N MET A 126 -12.76 -11.54 29.27
CA MET A 126 -12.43 -10.61 28.20
C MET A 126 -10.93 -10.61 27.87
N LEU A 127 -10.07 -10.58 28.88
CA LEU A 127 -8.62 -10.70 28.68
C LEU A 127 -8.25 -12.02 28.03
N GLY A 128 -8.82 -13.14 28.52
CA GLY A 128 -8.62 -14.46 27.92
C GLY A 128 -9.00 -14.50 26.45
N LYS A 129 -10.12 -13.87 26.08
CA LYS A 129 -10.55 -13.73 24.68
C LYS A 129 -9.59 -12.89 23.86
N LEU A 130 -9.16 -11.75 24.38
CA LEU A 130 -8.21 -10.85 23.70
C LEU A 130 -6.89 -11.56 23.41
N PHE A 131 -6.32 -12.25 24.40
CA PHE A 131 -5.11 -13.04 24.20
C PHE A 131 -5.36 -14.25 23.30
N GLY A 132 -6.53 -14.91 23.39
CA GLY A 132 -6.88 -16.05 22.55
C GLY A 132 -6.96 -15.67 21.06
N VAL A 133 -7.76 -14.65 20.72
CA VAL A 133 -7.89 -14.16 19.35
C VAL A 133 -6.56 -13.60 18.84
N GLY A 134 -5.83 -12.85 19.67
CA GLY A 134 -4.49 -12.38 19.33
C GLY A 134 -3.51 -13.52 19.05
N SER A 135 -3.58 -14.61 19.83
CA SER A 135 -2.73 -15.80 19.63
C SER A 135 -3.01 -16.50 18.31
N VAL A 136 -4.27 -16.55 17.85
CA VAL A 136 -4.62 -17.08 16.52
C VAL A 136 -3.95 -16.24 15.42
N GLY A 137 -3.97 -14.91 15.55
CA GLY A 137 -3.26 -14.02 14.63
C GLY A 137 -1.75 -14.24 14.62
N LEU A 138 -1.14 -14.46 15.79
CA LEU A 138 0.29 -14.80 15.89
C LEU A 138 0.61 -16.12 15.18
N VAL A 139 -0.21 -17.16 15.37
CA VAL A 139 -0.03 -18.45 14.66
C VAL A 139 -0.13 -18.25 13.15
N GLN A 140 -1.07 -17.43 12.68
CA GLN A 140 -1.19 -17.12 11.25
C GLN A 140 0.08 -16.45 10.71
N TYR A 141 0.69 -15.53 11.46
CA TYR A 141 1.93 -14.87 11.04
C TYR A 141 3.15 -15.78 11.09
N VAL A 142 3.23 -16.66 12.08
CA VAL A 142 4.27 -17.71 12.09
C VAL A 142 4.12 -18.62 10.89
N ALA A 143 2.89 -19.03 10.54
CA ALA A 143 2.65 -19.85 9.35
C ALA A 143 3.07 -19.13 8.06
N TRP A 144 2.71 -17.85 7.91
CA TRP A 144 3.18 -17.05 6.78
C TRP A 144 4.68 -16.86 6.75
N ALA A 145 5.34 -16.71 7.90
CA ALA A 145 6.80 -16.66 7.98
C ALA A 145 7.42 -17.94 7.44
N VAL A 146 6.96 -19.10 7.90
CA VAL A 146 7.45 -20.41 7.45
C VAL A 146 7.24 -20.57 5.94
N ILE A 147 6.06 -20.19 5.42
CA ILE A 147 5.77 -20.25 3.98
C ILE A 147 6.68 -19.29 3.21
N ALA A 148 6.89 -18.07 3.69
CA ALA A 148 7.73 -17.08 3.03
C ALA A 148 9.19 -17.51 2.96
N TYR A 149 9.77 -17.94 4.09
CA TYR A 149 11.15 -18.45 4.14
C TYR A 149 11.31 -19.75 3.34
N GLY A 150 10.32 -20.65 3.40
CA GLY A 150 10.33 -21.87 2.60
C GLY A 150 10.28 -21.58 1.09
N SER A 151 9.44 -20.64 0.68
CA SER A 151 9.33 -20.21 -0.72
C SER A 151 10.59 -19.50 -1.19
N PHE A 152 11.18 -18.66 -0.34
CA PHE A 152 12.46 -18.00 -0.62
C PHE A 152 13.56 -19.02 -0.92
N PHE A 153 13.68 -20.07 -0.11
CA PHE A 153 14.68 -21.13 -0.33
C PHE A 153 14.48 -21.86 -1.67
N LEU A 154 13.24 -22.21 -2.02
CA LEU A 154 12.90 -22.90 -3.27
C LEU A 154 13.12 -22.04 -4.52
N VAL A 155 12.72 -20.76 -4.45
CA VAL A 155 12.90 -19.81 -5.56
C VAL A 155 14.39 -19.49 -5.74
N ASN A 156 15.19 -19.43 -4.67
CA ASN A 156 16.61 -19.11 -4.76
C ASN A 156 17.40 -20.19 -5.53
N GLN A 157 16.92 -21.43 -5.49
CA GLN A 157 17.50 -22.53 -6.24
C GLN A 157 17.11 -22.53 -7.73
N SER A 158 15.95 -21.98 -8.08
CA SER A 158 15.35 -22.11 -9.43
C SER A 158 15.41 -20.83 -10.26
N SER A 159 15.28 -19.65 -9.66
CA SER A 159 15.30 -18.35 -10.35
C SER A 159 15.84 -17.23 -9.43
N PRO A 160 17.18 -17.10 -9.31
CA PRO A 160 17.82 -16.15 -8.38
C PRO A 160 17.47 -14.68 -8.65
N GLU A 161 17.17 -14.30 -9.90
CA GLU A 161 16.89 -12.91 -10.28
C GLU A 161 15.56 -12.38 -9.72
N MET A 162 14.60 -13.26 -9.39
CA MET A 162 13.30 -12.88 -8.83
C MET A 162 13.39 -12.42 -7.36
N ILE A 163 14.46 -12.82 -6.66
CA ILE A 163 14.62 -12.59 -5.21
C ILE A 163 15.24 -11.23 -4.90
N LYS A 164 15.90 -10.62 -5.89
CA LYS A 164 16.64 -9.36 -5.73
C LYS A 164 15.78 -8.19 -5.27
N TYR A 165 14.46 -8.27 -5.47
CA TYR A 165 13.49 -7.24 -5.12
C TYR A 165 12.75 -7.51 -3.81
N VAL A 166 12.98 -8.64 -3.15
CA VAL A 166 12.27 -9.03 -1.93
C VAL A 166 13.25 -9.36 -0.82
N ASP A 167 13.50 -8.37 0.05
CA ASP A 167 14.37 -8.53 1.20
C ASP A 167 13.59 -9.05 2.42
N PHE A 168 13.62 -10.38 2.61
CA PHE A 168 13.07 -11.05 3.79
C PHE A 168 14.08 -11.03 4.94
N SER A 169 14.40 -9.83 5.43
CA SER A 169 15.19 -9.69 6.65
C SER A 169 14.38 -10.18 7.86
N PRO A 170 14.96 -10.99 8.77
CA PRO A 170 14.33 -11.36 10.04
C PRO A 170 13.87 -10.15 10.87
N GLY A 171 14.53 -9.00 10.71
CA GLY A 171 14.14 -7.75 11.36
C GLY A 171 12.76 -7.25 10.91
N THR A 172 12.43 -7.39 9.62
CA THR A 172 11.12 -6.98 9.07
C THR A 172 9.99 -7.77 9.72
N PHE A 173 10.16 -9.08 9.90
CA PHE A 173 9.16 -9.93 10.57
C PHE A 173 8.98 -9.56 12.05
N PHE A 174 10.06 -9.23 12.75
CA PHE A 174 9.97 -8.75 14.13
C PHE A 174 9.14 -7.47 14.23
N TYR A 175 9.43 -6.46 13.40
CA TYR A 175 8.64 -5.23 13.35
C TYR A 175 7.19 -5.50 12.97
N PHE A 176 6.95 -6.41 12.02
CA PHE A 176 5.60 -6.78 11.60
C PHE A 176 4.77 -7.34 12.77
N VAL A 177 5.34 -8.29 13.54
CA VAL A 177 4.69 -8.85 14.73
C VAL A 177 4.51 -7.79 15.82
N LEU A 178 5.52 -6.93 16.04
CA LEU A 178 5.44 -5.85 17.02
C LEU A 178 4.31 -4.86 16.69
N PHE A 179 4.25 -4.38 15.44
CA PHE A 179 3.21 -3.46 14.99
C PHE A 179 1.83 -4.09 15.02
N PHE A 180 1.74 -5.38 14.69
CA PHE A 180 0.49 -6.10 14.86
C PHE A 180 0.05 -6.17 16.31
N LEU A 181 0.93 -6.53 17.25
CA LEU A 181 0.54 -6.60 18.67
C LEU A 181 0.07 -5.24 19.18
N LEU A 182 0.83 -4.18 18.90
CA LEU A 182 0.47 -2.82 19.29
C LEU A 182 -0.87 -2.38 18.68
N GLY A 183 -1.01 -2.56 17.36
CA GLY A 183 -2.22 -2.19 16.65
C GLY A 183 -3.41 -3.05 17.05
N TYR A 184 -3.23 -4.35 17.21
CA TYR A 184 -4.25 -5.30 17.65
C TYR A 184 -4.79 -4.90 19.03
N PHE A 185 -3.94 -4.72 20.04
CA PHE A 185 -4.40 -4.34 21.37
C PHE A 185 -5.13 -2.99 21.37
N GLN A 186 -4.62 -2.00 20.63
CA GLN A 186 -5.26 -0.69 20.51
C GLN A 186 -6.64 -0.79 19.83
N PHE A 187 -6.72 -1.42 18.66
CA PHE A 187 -7.97 -1.51 17.90
C PHE A 187 -8.96 -2.47 18.55
N SER A 188 -8.53 -3.62 19.06
CA SER A 188 -9.44 -4.54 19.78
C SER A 188 -10.00 -3.92 21.04
N ALA A 189 -9.28 -3.04 21.74
CA ALA A 189 -9.85 -2.28 22.86
C ALA A 189 -10.95 -1.32 22.39
N LEU A 190 -10.75 -0.61 21.27
CA LEU A 190 -11.77 0.27 20.67
C LEU A 190 -13.00 -0.53 20.21
N TYR A 191 -12.78 -1.64 19.49
CA TYR A 191 -13.83 -2.53 19.02
C TYR A 191 -14.59 -3.20 20.17
N ALA A 192 -13.91 -3.59 21.26
CA ALA A 192 -14.56 -4.09 22.47
C ALA A 192 -15.43 -3.00 23.13
N ALA A 193 -14.96 -1.75 23.17
CA ALA A 193 -15.74 -0.63 23.70
C ALA A 193 -17.01 -0.38 22.86
N VAL A 194 -16.90 -0.40 21.52
CA VAL A 194 -18.05 -0.31 20.62
C VAL A 194 -19.01 -1.49 20.84
N GLY A 195 -18.50 -2.72 20.94
CA GLY A 195 -19.30 -3.91 21.22
C GLY A 195 -20.03 -3.85 22.56
N ALA A 196 -19.45 -3.20 23.57
CA ALA A 196 -20.11 -2.98 24.86
C ALA A 196 -21.26 -1.96 24.76
N MET A 197 -21.10 -0.92 23.93
CA MET A 197 -22.10 0.13 23.71
C MET A 197 -23.29 -0.36 22.88
N CYS A 198 -23.06 -1.20 21.87
CA CYS A 198 -24.12 -1.71 21.01
C CYS A 198 -24.98 -2.78 21.71
N SER A 199 -26.24 -2.87 21.31
CA SER A 199 -27.22 -3.86 21.79
C SER A 199 -27.31 -5.09 20.90
N ASN A 200 -27.20 -4.92 19.58
CA ASN A 200 -27.34 -5.99 18.60
C ASN A 200 -26.16 -6.00 17.61
N GLN A 201 -25.87 -7.18 17.04
CA GLN A 201 -24.82 -7.34 16.01
C GLN A 201 -25.10 -6.52 14.74
N GLU A 202 -26.37 -6.30 14.40
CA GLU A 202 -26.79 -5.47 13.25
C GLU A 202 -26.44 -4.00 13.47
N ASP A 203 -26.65 -3.45 14.67
CA ASP A 203 -26.31 -2.06 15.02
C ASP A 203 -24.80 -1.82 15.11
N ALA A 204 -24.02 -2.85 15.43
CA ALA A 204 -22.57 -2.76 15.56
C ALA A 204 -21.82 -2.85 14.21
N GLN A 205 -22.53 -3.20 13.12
CA GLN A 205 -21.98 -3.34 11.78
C GLN A 205 -22.47 -2.25 10.80
N ALA A 206 -23.46 -1.45 11.22
CA ALA A 206 -23.96 -0.28 10.49
C ALA A 206 -23.04 0.94 10.66
#